data_AF-A0AAE8Q6D4-F1
#
_entry.id   AF-A0AAE8Q6D4-F1
#
_cell.length_a   1.000
_cell.length_b   1.000
_cell.length_c   1.000
_cell.angle_alpha   90.00
_cell.angle_beta   90.00
_cell.angle_gamma   90.00
#
_symmetry.space_group_name_H-M   'P 1'
#
loop_
_entity.id
_entity.type
_entity.pdbx_description
1 polymer ?
#
loop_
_entity_poly.entity_id
_entity_poly.type
_entity_poly.pdbx_seq_one_letter_code
_entity_poly.pdbx_strand_id
1 'polypeptide(L)'
;MNDNSKSLAELAAMKARGELTAEQFDDARKLLSPDVPRTRLNFGARHTPKKNGDGGKILLVLLIILGGLWSLGFLSGETPEEKERAKSDALLESSKKADDKRKGFHCLSAWDGSDRQLVDAVKESLRDPSSFEHDETRISPVNAEGLHFIFMTFRAKNGFGGTNVGSATGMVRQSDCRLMNWQLVSS
;
A
#
# COMPACT_ATOMS: atom_id res chain seq x y z
N MET A 1 35.48 -5.44 -13.63
CA MET A 1 34.12 -5.82 -13.20
C MET A 1 34.18 -6.13 -11.72
N ASN A 2 33.43 -5.41 -10.88
CA ASN A 2 33.66 -5.33 -9.43
C ASN A 2 33.07 -6.55 -8.69
N ASP A 3 33.88 -7.25 -7.88
CA ASP A 3 33.54 -8.53 -7.21
C ASP A 3 32.61 -8.40 -5.96
N ASN A 4 32.06 -7.22 -5.68
CA ASN A 4 31.25 -6.97 -4.47
C ASN A 4 29.87 -7.66 -4.48
N SER A 5 29.39 -8.11 -5.64
CA SER A 5 28.12 -8.83 -5.74
C SER A 5 28.23 -10.26 -5.21
N LYS A 6 29.40 -10.89 -5.36
CA LYS A 6 29.68 -12.24 -4.85
C LYS A 6 29.83 -12.22 -3.32
N SER A 7 30.52 -11.22 -2.78
CA SER A 7 30.69 -11.07 -1.32
C SER A 7 29.38 -10.78 -0.60
N LEU A 8 28.43 -10.07 -1.23
CA LEU A 8 27.11 -9.79 -0.65
C LEU A 8 26.20 -11.03 -0.64
N ALA A 9 26.29 -11.87 -1.66
CA ALA A 9 25.57 -13.14 -1.71
C ALA A 9 26.05 -14.13 -0.63
N GLU A 10 27.36 -14.16 -0.38
CA GLU A 10 27.96 -14.99 0.68
C GLU A 10 27.55 -14.51 2.08
N LEU A 11 27.54 -13.19 2.32
CA LEU A 11 27.06 -12.59 3.57
C LEU A 11 25.57 -12.87 3.82
N ALA A 12 24.75 -12.89 2.76
CA ALA A 12 23.34 -13.24 2.85
C ALA A 12 23.13 -14.72 3.22
N ALA A 13 24.00 -15.61 2.72
CA ALA A 13 23.97 -17.02 3.09
C ALA A 13 24.34 -17.26 4.56
N MET A 14 25.32 -16.52 5.11
CA MET A 14 25.68 -16.61 6.53
C MET A 14 24.57 -16.10 7.46
N LYS A 15 23.87 -15.01 7.06
CA LYS A 15 22.67 -14.55 7.77
C LYS A 15 21.56 -15.61 7.77
N ALA A 16 21.35 -16.29 6.64
CA ALA A 16 20.34 -17.35 6.54
C ALA A 16 20.66 -18.57 7.43
N ARG A 17 21.94 -18.78 7.76
CA ARG A 17 22.41 -19.83 8.70
C ARG A 17 22.34 -19.42 10.17
N GLY A 18 21.98 -18.16 10.47
CA GLY A 18 21.89 -17.64 11.84
C GLY A 18 23.23 -17.28 12.48
N GLU A 19 24.31 -17.24 11.69
CA GLU A 19 25.66 -16.93 12.17
C GLU A 19 25.89 -15.43 12.42
N LEU A 20 24.99 -14.57 11.91
CA LEU A 20 25.03 -13.10 12.09
C LEU A 20 23.67 -12.54 12.46
N THR A 21 23.68 -11.53 13.34
CA THR A 21 22.50 -10.72 13.67
C THR A 21 22.17 -9.73 12.55
N ALA A 22 20.94 -9.21 12.53
CA ALA A 22 20.49 -8.26 11.51
C ALA A 22 21.32 -6.96 11.51
N GLU A 23 21.81 -6.54 12.68
CA GLU A 23 22.65 -5.36 12.88
C GLU A 23 24.06 -5.56 12.28
N GLN A 24 24.70 -6.71 12.57
CA GLN A 24 26.01 -7.05 12.00
C GLN A 24 25.98 -7.22 10.48
N PHE A 25 24.86 -7.69 9.94
CA PHE A 25 24.66 -7.79 8.49
C PHE A 25 24.57 -6.42 7.81
N ASP A 26 23.87 -5.46 8.43
CA ASP A 26 23.69 -4.13 7.85
C ASP A 26 25.00 -3.31 7.88
N ASP A 27 25.76 -3.43 8.97
CA ASP A 27 27.09 -2.83 9.10
C ASP A 27 28.07 -3.37 8.04
N ALA A 28 28.12 -4.69 7.85
CA ALA A 28 28.97 -5.30 6.83
C ALA A 28 28.56 -4.92 5.40
N ARG A 29 27.25 -4.81 5.14
CA ARG A 29 26.72 -4.34 3.85
C ARG A 29 27.10 -2.89 3.56
N LYS A 30 27.11 -2.04 4.59
CA LYS A 30 27.48 -0.62 4.49
C LYS A 30 28.95 -0.44 4.11
N LEU A 31 29.85 -1.32 4.58
CA LEU A 31 31.28 -1.31 4.22
C LEU A 31 31.54 -1.72 2.75
N LEU A 32 30.63 -2.50 2.15
CA LEU A 32 30.76 -3.00 0.78
C LEU A 32 30.05 -2.14 -0.28
N SER A 33 29.33 -1.11 0.15
CA SER A 33 28.59 -0.20 -0.75
C SER A 33 29.53 0.83 -1.39
N PRO A 34 29.50 1.02 -2.73
CA PRO A 34 30.50 1.82 -3.45
C PRO A 34 30.36 3.34 -3.32
N ASP A 35 29.31 3.87 -2.68
CA ASP A 35 29.12 5.30 -2.45
C ASP A 35 29.03 5.64 -0.96
N VAL A 36 30.20 5.85 -0.33
CA VAL A 36 30.31 6.66 0.89
C VAL A 36 31.60 7.48 0.80
N PRO A 37 31.54 8.82 0.85
CA PRO A 37 32.75 9.64 0.87
C PRO A 37 33.59 9.30 2.10
N ARG A 38 34.90 9.03 1.87
CA ARG A 38 35.90 8.76 2.92
C ARG A 38 36.11 10.00 3.79
N THR A 39 35.18 10.24 4.71
CA THR A 39 35.37 11.22 5.78
C THR A 39 36.26 10.59 6.83
N ARG A 40 37.40 11.24 7.10
CA ARG A 40 38.39 10.76 8.07
C ARG A 40 37.76 10.55 9.44
N LEU A 41 38.10 9.43 10.06
CA LEU A 41 37.87 9.13 11.47
C LEU A 41 38.49 10.24 12.34
N ASN A 42 37.64 11.05 12.98
CA ASN A 42 38.01 11.82 14.15
C ASN A 42 37.59 11.03 15.38
N PHE A 43 38.55 10.31 15.96
CA PHE A 43 38.41 9.69 17.29
C PHE A 43 38.65 10.79 18.34
N GLY A 44 37.64 11.63 18.55
CA GLY A 44 37.64 12.71 19.53
C GLY A 44 37.05 12.25 20.86
N ALA A 45 37.88 12.27 21.90
CA ALA A 45 37.55 11.85 23.25
C ALA A 45 36.47 12.72 23.94
N ARG A 46 35.60 12.03 24.69
CA ARG A 46 35.14 12.31 26.06
C ARG A 46 34.48 13.66 26.36
N HIS A 47 33.19 13.64 26.74
CA HIS A 47 32.68 14.45 27.85
C HIS A 47 31.61 13.68 28.64
N THR A 48 31.96 13.34 29.88
CA THR A 48 31.03 12.92 30.95
C THR A 48 30.28 14.14 31.49
N PRO A 49 28.97 14.08 31.76
CA PRO A 49 28.32 15.10 32.59
C PRO A 49 28.54 14.81 34.09
N LYS A 50 28.92 15.87 34.80
CA LYS A 50 29.23 15.93 36.23
C LYS A 50 27.97 16.26 37.05
N LYS A 51 27.69 15.38 38.03
CA LYS A 51 27.25 15.56 39.44
C LYS A 51 26.36 16.76 39.82
N ASN A 52 25.30 16.48 40.61
CA ASN A 52 24.82 17.16 41.84
C ASN A 52 23.91 16.11 42.55
N GLY A 53 24.19 15.56 43.75
CA GLY A 53 23.98 16.12 45.09
C GLY A 53 22.51 16.50 45.33
N ASP A 54 21.74 16.09 46.33
CA ASP A 54 21.81 15.21 47.51
C ASP A 54 20.36 15.18 48.07
N GLY A 55 19.99 14.17 48.86
CA GLY A 55 18.75 14.18 49.67
C GLY A 55 17.51 13.53 49.04
N GLY A 56 17.11 12.35 49.57
CA GLY A 56 15.77 11.79 49.31
C GLY A 56 15.72 10.30 48.94
N LYS A 57 16.67 9.49 49.40
CA LYS A 57 16.53 8.02 49.32
C LYS A 57 15.56 7.56 50.42
N ILE A 58 14.52 6.82 50.02
CA ILE A 58 14.01 5.56 50.62
C ILE A 58 12.52 5.32 50.30
N LEU A 59 11.71 6.33 49.95
CA LEU A 59 10.25 6.12 49.78
C LEU A 59 9.80 5.69 48.35
N LEU A 60 10.62 5.90 47.32
CA LEU A 60 10.23 5.65 45.92
C LEU A 60 10.42 4.20 45.45
N VAL A 61 11.18 3.39 46.20
CA VAL A 61 11.46 1.99 45.83
C VAL A 61 10.25 1.06 46.10
N LEU A 62 9.40 1.38 47.08
CA LEU A 62 8.21 0.57 47.40
C LEU A 62 7.04 0.77 46.43
N LEU A 63 6.90 1.96 45.82
CA LEU A 63 5.89 2.21 44.78
C LEU A 63 6.24 1.51 43.45
N ILE A 64 7.53 1.24 43.19
CA ILE A 64 7.97 0.45 42.04
C ILE A 64 7.71 -1.05 42.26
N ILE A 65 7.69 -1.53 43.51
CA ILE A 65 7.39 -2.95 43.79
C ILE A 65 5.88 -3.23 43.77
N LEU A 66 5.04 -2.29 44.21
CA LEU A 66 3.57 -2.40 44.12
C LEU A 66 3.02 -2.04 42.71
N GLY A 67 3.64 -1.10 42.00
CA GLY A 67 3.32 -0.81 40.59
C GLY A 67 3.97 -1.79 39.60
N GLY A 68 5.08 -2.42 39.99
CA GLY A 68 5.85 -3.37 39.18
C GLY A 68 5.11 -4.68 38.90
N LEU A 69 4.18 -5.08 39.79
CA LEU A 69 3.29 -6.23 39.56
C LEU A 69 2.11 -5.93 38.62
N TRP A 70 1.78 -4.67 38.36
CA TRP A 70 0.78 -4.32 37.34
C TRP A 70 1.38 -4.27 35.93
N SER A 71 2.70 -4.12 35.83
CA SER A 71 3.45 -4.10 34.56
C SER A 71 3.93 -5.48 34.08
N LEU A 72 3.72 -6.57 34.84
CA LEU A 72 4.08 -7.93 34.38
C LEU A 72 2.97 -8.64 33.56
N GLY A 73 1.86 -7.95 33.26
CA GLY A 73 0.71 -8.51 32.53
C GLY A 73 0.62 -8.17 31.04
N PHE A 74 1.60 -7.46 30.45
CA PHE A 74 1.55 -7.04 29.03
C PHE A 74 2.64 -7.68 28.17
N LEU A 75 2.91 -8.97 28.39
CA LEU A 75 3.66 -9.81 27.44
C LEU A 75 2.66 -10.78 26.78
N SER A 76 1.69 -10.23 26.03
CA SER A 76 0.97 -11.00 25.02
C SER A 76 1.93 -11.24 23.87
N GLY A 77 2.72 -12.32 23.95
CA GLY A 77 3.42 -12.85 22.78
C GLY A 77 2.37 -13.39 21.82
N GLU A 78 2.32 -12.83 20.60
CA GLU A 78 1.55 -13.40 19.48
C GLU A 78 1.87 -14.89 19.39
N THR A 79 0.82 -15.71 19.52
CA THR A 79 0.99 -17.16 19.45
C THR A 79 1.44 -17.55 18.04
N PRO A 80 2.23 -18.62 17.86
CA PRO A 80 2.64 -19.06 16.53
C PRO A 80 1.45 -19.36 15.60
N GLU A 81 0.28 -19.70 16.15
CA GLU A 81 -0.97 -19.89 15.39
C GLU A 81 -1.56 -18.57 14.87
N GLU A 82 -1.53 -17.51 15.66
CA GLU A 82 -1.98 -16.16 15.26
C GLU A 82 -1.11 -15.61 14.13
N LYS A 83 0.20 -15.86 14.18
CA LYS A 83 1.14 -15.48 13.12
C LYS A 83 0.90 -16.23 11.81
N GLU A 84 0.56 -17.51 11.86
CA GLU A 84 0.24 -18.29 10.64
C GLU A 84 -1.12 -17.87 10.05
N ARG A 85 -2.13 -17.57 10.88
CA ARG A 85 -3.41 -17.01 10.42
C ARG A 85 -3.22 -15.64 9.76
N ALA A 86 -2.47 -14.73 10.38
CA ALA A 86 -2.18 -13.42 9.81
C ALA A 86 -1.47 -13.50 8.44
N LYS A 87 -0.54 -14.46 8.27
CA LYS A 87 0.09 -14.72 6.96
C LYS A 87 -0.90 -15.26 5.94
N SER A 88 -1.78 -16.18 6.35
CA SER A 88 -2.82 -16.75 5.49
C SER A 88 -3.81 -15.68 5.00
N ASP A 89 -4.28 -14.83 5.92
CA ASP A 89 -5.18 -13.73 5.60
C ASP A 89 -4.52 -12.70 4.69
N ALA A 90 -3.26 -12.35 4.96
CA ALA A 90 -2.49 -11.45 4.09
C ALA A 90 -2.31 -12.04 2.68
N LEU A 91 -2.06 -13.34 2.56
CA LEU A 91 -1.98 -14.02 1.27
C LEU A 91 -3.31 -13.99 0.53
N LEU A 92 -4.42 -14.28 1.22
CA LEU A 92 -5.77 -14.25 0.67
C LEU A 92 -6.13 -12.84 0.16
N GLU A 93 -5.85 -11.80 0.95
CA GLU A 93 -6.06 -10.41 0.57
C GLU A 93 -5.19 -9.97 -0.61
N SER A 94 -3.92 -10.42 -0.65
CA SER A 94 -3.04 -10.14 -1.80
C SER A 94 -3.55 -10.80 -3.09
N SER A 95 -4.07 -12.02 -2.98
CA SER A 95 -4.66 -12.77 -4.10
C SER A 95 -5.93 -12.09 -4.61
N LYS A 96 -6.85 -11.69 -3.71
CA LYS A 96 -8.05 -10.92 -4.07
C LYS A 96 -7.70 -9.63 -4.78
N LYS A 97 -6.74 -8.85 -4.27
CA LYS A 97 -6.30 -7.60 -4.90
C LYS A 97 -5.72 -7.83 -6.30
N ALA A 98 -4.96 -8.91 -6.49
CA ALA A 98 -4.44 -9.27 -7.80
C ALA A 98 -5.56 -9.68 -8.77
N ASP A 99 -6.55 -10.44 -8.28
CA ASP A 99 -7.71 -10.85 -9.04
C ASP A 99 -8.61 -9.67 -9.42
N ASP A 100 -8.88 -8.76 -8.47
CA ASP A 100 -9.66 -7.54 -8.69
C ASP A 100 -8.98 -6.64 -9.70
N LYS A 101 -7.65 -6.51 -9.58
CA LYS A 101 -6.84 -5.80 -10.58
C LYS A 101 -6.98 -6.43 -11.95
N ARG A 102 -6.81 -7.74 -12.07
CA ARG A 102 -6.96 -8.46 -13.35
C ARG A 102 -8.37 -8.30 -13.94
N LYS A 103 -9.41 -8.32 -13.11
CA LYS A 103 -10.81 -8.15 -13.52
C LYS A 103 -11.18 -6.69 -13.81
N GLY A 104 -10.40 -5.72 -13.33
CA GLY A 104 -10.58 -4.29 -13.56
C GLY A 104 -11.35 -3.54 -12.47
N PHE A 105 -11.83 -4.23 -11.42
CA PHE A 105 -12.66 -3.62 -10.38
C PHE A 105 -11.93 -2.53 -9.60
N HIS A 106 -10.59 -2.53 -9.58
CA HIS A 106 -9.81 -1.45 -8.96
C HIS A 106 -9.93 -0.10 -9.69
N CYS A 107 -10.45 -0.08 -10.93
CA CYS A 107 -10.74 1.15 -11.66
C CYS A 107 -12.16 1.69 -11.43
N LEU A 108 -13.03 0.91 -10.77
CA LEU A 108 -14.39 1.34 -10.45
C LEU A 108 -14.45 1.90 -9.04
N SER A 109 -15.40 2.81 -8.82
CA SER A 109 -15.75 3.31 -7.51
C SER A 109 -16.23 2.17 -6.60
N ALA A 110 -15.67 2.08 -5.40
CA ALA A 110 -16.07 1.08 -4.41
C ALA A 110 -17.49 1.30 -3.85
N TRP A 111 -18.09 2.47 -4.09
CA TRP A 111 -19.40 2.84 -3.54
C TRP A 111 -20.56 2.48 -4.47
N ASP A 112 -20.44 2.87 -5.74
CA ASP A 112 -21.52 2.76 -6.75
C ASP A 112 -21.08 1.98 -8.01
N GLY A 113 -19.83 1.53 -8.07
CA GLY A 113 -19.30 0.81 -9.23
C GLY A 113 -19.07 1.68 -10.46
N SER A 114 -19.17 3.01 -10.36
CA SER A 114 -18.97 3.91 -11.49
C SER A 114 -17.49 4.08 -11.88
N ASP A 115 -17.22 4.30 -13.18
CA ASP A 115 -15.95 4.87 -13.63
C ASP A 115 -16.07 6.39 -13.71
N ARG A 116 -15.33 7.11 -12.86
CA ARG A 116 -15.50 8.57 -12.72
C ARG A 116 -15.18 9.33 -14.00
N GLN A 117 -14.17 8.91 -14.77
CA GLN A 117 -13.80 9.59 -16.00
C GLN A 117 -14.85 9.37 -17.09
N LEU A 118 -15.43 8.18 -17.19
CA LEU A 118 -16.52 7.90 -18.12
C LEU A 118 -17.79 8.66 -17.72
N VAL A 119 -18.11 8.73 -16.43
CA VAL A 119 -19.24 9.54 -15.93
C VAL A 119 -19.07 11.00 -16.32
N ASP A 120 -17.90 11.58 -16.06
CA ASP A 120 -17.62 12.99 -16.38
C ASP A 120 -17.71 13.23 -17.90
N ALA A 121 -17.15 12.33 -18.70
CA ALA A 121 -17.18 12.42 -20.15
C ALA A 121 -18.60 12.30 -20.73
N VAL A 122 -19.41 11.38 -20.20
CA VAL A 122 -20.82 11.25 -20.62
C VAL A 122 -21.60 12.49 -20.22
N LYS A 123 -21.47 12.98 -18.98
CA LYS A 123 -22.14 14.21 -18.52
C LYS A 123 -21.83 15.41 -19.43
N GLU A 124 -20.57 15.58 -19.83
CA GLU A 124 -20.15 16.67 -20.73
C GLU A 124 -20.81 16.58 -22.12
N SER A 125 -21.15 15.38 -22.58
CA SER A 125 -21.84 15.19 -23.86
C SER A 125 -23.37 15.37 -23.79
N LEU A 126 -23.95 15.40 -22.59
CA LEU A 126 -25.40 15.52 -22.42
C LEU A 126 -25.85 16.98 -22.55
N ARG A 127 -27.06 17.17 -23.09
CA ARG A 127 -27.71 18.49 -23.16
C ARG A 127 -27.97 19.09 -21.78
N ASP A 128 -28.37 18.26 -20.82
CA ASP A 128 -28.55 18.62 -19.41
C ASP A 128 -27.66 17.70 -18.54
N PRO A 129 -26.41 18.10 -18.26
CA PRO A 129 -25.48 17.31 -17.45
C PRO A 129 -26.01 17.02 -16.03
N SER A 130 -26.86 17.90 -15.50
CA SER A 130 -27.44 17.75 -14.16
C SER A 130 -28.50 16.65 -14.07
N SER A 131 -29.02 16.22 -15.22
CA SER A 131 -30.00 15.14 -15.31
C SER A 131 -29.40 13.74 -15.32
N PHE A 132 -28.07 13.62 -15.33
CA PHE A 132 -27.38 12.33 -15.37
C PHE A 132 -27.58 11.55 -14.07
N GLU A 133 -28.03 10.30 -14.22
CA GLU A 133 -28.07 9.31 -13.16
C GLU A 133 -27.31 8.06 -13.62
N HIS A 134 -26.31 7.64 -12.85
CA HIS A 134 -25.62 6.37 -13.07
C HIS A 134 -26.56 5.20 -12.70
N ASP A 135 -26.54 4.13 -13.51
CA ASP A 135 -27.34 2.93 -13.26
C ASP A 135 -26.44 1.71 -12.98
N GLU A 136 -25.55 1.39 -13.92
CA GLU A 136 -24.61 0.26 -13.78
C GLU A 136 -23.33 0.53 -14.60
N THR A 137 -22.19 0.01 -14.16
CA THR A 137 -21.01 -0.13 -15.00
C THR A 137 -20.46 -1.55 -14.91
N ARG A 138 -20.25 -2.16 -16.07
CA ARG A 138 -19.62 -3.47 -16.22
C ARG A 138 -18.23 -3.28 -16.78
N ILE A 139 -17.28 -4.05 -16.27
CA ILE A 139 -15.87 -4.01 -16.69
C ILE A 139 -15.39 -5.40 -17.09
N SER A 140 -14.64 -5.49 -18.18
CA SER A 140 -14.01 -6.73 -18.61
C SER A 140 -12.68 -6.95 -17.90
N PRO A 141 -12.19 -8.20 -17.82
CA PRO A 141 -10.79 -8.46 -17.54
C PRO A 141 -9.86 -7.73 -18.52
N VAL A 142 -8.62 -7.51 -18.07
CA VAL A 142 -7.59 -6.86 -18.88
C VAL A 142 -7.31 -7.66 -20.15
N ASN A 143 -7.24 -6.98 -21.29
CA ASN A 143 -6.87 -7.55 -22.58
C ASN A 143 -5.35 -7.63 -22.76
N ALA A 144 -4.89 -8.14 -23.92
CA ALA A 144 -3.47 -8.25 -24.25
C ALA A 144 -2.73 -6.89 -24.33
N GLU A 145 -3.47 -5.79 -24.52
CA GLU A 145 -2.95 -4.43 -24.62
C GLU A 145 -2.90 -3.71 -23.26
N GLY A 146 -3.31 -4.36 -22.17
CA GLY A 146 -3.37 -3.73 -20.86
C GLY A 146 -4.58 -2.83 -20.66
N LEU A 147 -5.67 -3.05 -21.40
CA LEU A 147 -6.91 -2.28 -21.34
C LEU A 147 -8.08 -3.11 -20.83
N HIS A 148 -8.97 -2.46 -20.10
CA HIS A 148 -10.28 -2.96 -19.70
C HIS A 148 -11.35 -2.32 -20.59
N PHE A 149 -12.25 -3.13 -21.13
CA PHE A 149 -13.46 -2.62 -21.76
C PHE A 149 -14.50 -2.33 -20.68
N ILE A 150 -15.12 -1.16 -20.73
CA ILE A 150 -16.21 -0.78 -19.83
C ILE A 150 -17.49 -0.50 -20.62
N PHE A 151 -18.61 -0.91 -20.03
CA PHE A 151 -19.96 -0.63 -20.52
C PHE A 151 -20.77 -0.03 -19.38
N MET A 152 -21.24 1.21 -19.56
CA MET A 152 -22.04 1.93 -18.58
C MET A 152 -23.46 2.12 -19.10
N THR A 153 -24.44 1.88 -18.24
CA THR A 153 -25.84 2.27 -18.44
C THR A 153 -26.13 3.47 -17.54
N PHE A 154 -26.88 4.44 -18.06
CA PHE A 154 -27.25 5.64 -17.33
C PHE A 154 -28.65 6.12 -17.74
N ARG A 155 -29.24 7.00 -16.95
CA ARG A 155 -30.47 7.73 -17.28
C ARG A 155 -30.15 9.22 -17.42
N ALA A 156 -30.80 9.88 -18.38
CA ALA A 156 -30.67 11.33 -18.57
C ALA A 156 -31.90 11.93 -19.25
N LYS A 157 -32.12 13.24 -19.08
CA LYS A 157 -33.20 13.95 -19.78
C LYS A 157 -32.90 14.07 -21.27
N ASN A 158 -33.92 13.79 -22.08
CA ASN A 158 -33.92 13.95 -23.51
C ASN A 158 -34.42 15.37 -23.92
N GLY A 159 -34.34 15.68 -25.22
CA GLY A 159 -34.78 16.97 -25.77
C GLY A 159 -36.30 17.23 -25.71
N PHE A 160 -37.10 16.23 -25.38
CA PHE A 160 -38.57 16.31 -25.29
C PHE A 160 -39.06 16.40 -23.83
N GLY A 161 -38.15 16.53 -22.87
CA GLY A 161 -38.48 16.67 -21.44
C GLY A 161 -38.74 15.35 -20.70
N GLY A 162 -38.57 14.20 -21.36
CA GLY A 162 -38.61 12.89 -20.72
C GLY A 162 -37.21 12.40 -20.29
N THR A 163 -37.15 11.35 -19.48
CA THR A 163 -35.89 10.67 -19.12
C THR A 163 -35.74 9.39 -19.95
N ASN A 164 -34.60 9.22 -20.62
CA ASN A 164 -34.27 8.02 -21.37
C ASN A 164 -33.10 7.27 -20.71
N VAL A 165 -33.07 5.95 -20.92
CA VAL A 165 -31.88 5.12 -20.65
C VAL A 165 -30.93 5.27 -21.84
N GLY A 166 -29.67 5.52 -21.55
CA GLY A 166 -28.58 5.52 -22.50
C GLY A 166 -27.48 4.56 -22.07
N SER A 167 -26.60 4.24 -23.02
CA SER A 167 -25.39 3.47 -22.73
C SER A 167 -24.16 4.15 -23.30
N ALA A 168 -23.03 3.93 -22.65
CA ALA A 168 -21.72 4.37 -23.10
C ALA A 168 -20.72 3.23 -22.97
N THR A 169 -19.75 3.18 -23.89
CA THR A 169 -18.64 2.24 -23.82
C THR A 169 -17.32 2.99 -23.76
N GLY A 170 -16.28 2.34 -23.24
CA GLY A 170 -14.94 2.90 -23.22
C GLY A 170 -13.85 1.88 -22.96
N MET A 171 -12.61 2.33 -23.12
CA MET A 171 -11.40 1.56 -22.80
C MET A 171 -10.64 2.27 -21.68
N VAL A 172 -10.37 1.55 -20.59
CA VAL A 172 -9.63 2.07 -19.42
C VAL A 172 -8.31 1.33 -19.29
N ARG A 173 -7.24 2.07 -19.02
CA ARG A 173 -5.91 1.48 -18.85
C ARG A 173 -5.76 0.82 -17.48
N GLN A 174 -5.30 -0.42 -17.45
CA GLN A 174 -5.04 -1.22 -16.23
C GLN A 174 -4.11 -0.50 -15.23
N SER A 175 -3.06 0.18 -15.71
CA SER A 175 -1.99 0.70 -14.84
C SER A 175 -2.39 1.90 -13.99
N ASP A 176 -3.18 2.82 -14.54
CA ASP A 176 -3.52 4.12 -13.93
C ASP A 176 -5.01 4.44 -13.97
N CYS A 177 -5.85 3.51 -14.46
CA CYS A 177 -7.29 3.67 -14.62
C CYS A 177 -7.67 4.91 -15.44
N ARG A 178 -6.81 5.32 -16.38
CA ARG A 178 -7.12 6.40 -17.31
C ARG A 178 -8.06 5.93 -18.41
N LEU A 179 -9.12 6.70 -18.67
CA LEU A 179 -10.00 6.51 -19.80
C LEU A 179 -9.24 6.90 -21.09
N MET A 180 -9.08 5.94 -22.00
CA MET A 180 -8.31 6.09 -23.23
C MET A 180 -9.19 6.54 -24.39
N ASN A 181 -10.37 5.93 -24.52
CA ASN A 181 -11.39 6.28 -25.49
C ASN A 181 -12.76 5.91 -24.93
N TRP A 182 -13.79 6.53 -25.47
CA TRP A 182 -15.17 6.25 -25.12
C TRP A 182 -16.12 6.69 -26.23
N GLN A 183 -17.36 6.19 -26.19
CA GLN A 183 -18.42 6.57 -27.11
C GLN A 183 -19.79 6.34 -26.49
N LEU A 184 -20.77 7.18 -26.84
CA LEU A 184 -22.19 6.89 -26.61
C LEU A 184 -22.63 5.77 -27.55
N VAL A 185 -23.41 4.83 -27.03
CA VAL A 185 -24.06 3.81 -27.84
C VAL A 185 -25.39 4.41 -28.30
N SER A 186 -25.44 4.82 -29.58
CA SER A 186 -26.69 5.25 -30.20
C SER A 186 -27.66 4.07 -30.26
N SER A 187 -28.84 4.25 -29.67
CA SER A 187 -29.98 3.33 -29.80
C SER A 187 -30.75 3.60 -31.09
#